data_AF-A0A7N0RA15-F1
#
_entry.id   AF-A0A7N0RA15-F1
#
_cell.length_a   1.000
_cell.length_b   1.000
_cell.length_c   1.000
_cell.angle_alpha   90.00
_cell.angle_beta   90.00
_cell.angle_gamma   90.00
#
_symmetry.space_group_name_H-M   'P 1'
#
loop_
_entity.id
_entity.type
_entity.pdbx_description
1 polymer ?
#
loop_
_entity_poly.entity_id
_entity_poly.type
_entity_poly.pdbx_seq_one_letter_code
_entity_poly.pdbx_strand_id
1 'polypeptide(L)'
;MSVVVPFTTAEVQQELEKSARFSISEMLRSMDPLVWHKVAAVSGMAAIGLGAYGSHVFKPKNLAYKDVWQTAALYHLVHSAALLSAPMVKHPHIFGGLLTTGILAFSGTCYGVAVLEDRKYSALAPFGGFAFIAAWGSLLF
;
A
#
# COMPACT_ATOMS: atom_id res chain seq x y z
N MET A 1 17.73 49.93 -21.26
CA MET A 1 18.85 49.28 -22.00
C MET A 1 18.70 47.79 -21.80
N SER A 2 17.97 47.13 -22.71
CA SER A 2 17.68 45.69 -22.61
C SER A 2 18.79 44.93 -23.32
N VAL A 3 19.61 44.22 -22.56
CA VAL A 3 20.65 43.34 -23.10
C VAL A 3 19.94 42.11 -23.67
N VAL A 4 19.68 42.12 -24.98
CA VAL A 4 19.25 40.92 -25.71
C VAL A 4 20.48 40.04 -25.84
N VAL A 5 20.65 39.09 -24.92
CA VAL A 5 21.73 38.11 -25.01
C VAL A 5 21.46 37.24 -26.25
N PRO A 6 22.36 37.20 -27.25
CA PRO A 6 22.15 36.36 -28.42
C PRO A 6 22.36 34.91 -28.01
N PHE A 7 21.26 34.19 -27.87
CA PHE A 7 21.28 32.77 -27.54
C PHE A 7 21.80 32.00 -28.76
N THR A 8 22.86 31.23 -28.58
CA THR A 8 23.51 30.48 -29.65
C THR A 8 22.68 29.24 -29.99
N THR A 9 22.75 28.75 -31.23
CA THR A 9 22.02 27.54 -31.67
C THR A 9 22.35 26.30 -30.84
N ALA A 10 23.56 26.25 -30.25
CA ALA A 10 23.98 25.19 -29.35
C ALA A 10 23.22 25.21 -28.00
N GLU A 11 22.97 26.40 -27.45
CA GLU A 11 22.23 26.53 -26.18
C GLU A 11 20.74 26.21 -26.35
N VAL A 12 20.15 26.53 -27.52
CA VAL A 12 18.78 26.09 -27.89
C VAL A 12 18.71 24.57 -27.90
N GLN A 13 19.66 23.93 -28.58
CA GLN A 13 19.67 22.47 -28.69
C GLN A 13 19.81 21.81 -27.31
N GLN A 14 20.65 22.38 -26.44
CA GLN A 14 20.88 21.87 -25.10
C GLN A 14 19.64 21.97 -24.20
N GLU A 15 18.89 23.09 -24.26
CA GLU A 15 17.64 23.25 -23.51
C GLU A 15 16.52 22.36 -24.05
N LEU A 16 16.42 22.18 -25.37
CA LEU A 16 15.46 21.26 -25.97
C LEU A 16 15.73 19.81 -25.57
N GLU A 17 16.98 19.39 -25.59
CA GLU A 17 17.35 18.06 -25.09
C GLU A 17 17.10 17.91 -23.59
N LYS A 18 17.35 18.95 -22.79
CA LYS A 18 17.10 18.92 -21.35
C LYS A 18 15.61 18.85 -21.03
N SER A 19 14.78 19.60 -21.75
CA SER A 19 13.31 19.54 -21.66
C SER A 19 12.76 18.20 -22.12
N ALA A 20 13.28 17.64 -23.21
CA ALA A 20 12.89 16.31 -23.69
C ALA A 20 13.30 15.22 -22.69
N ARG A 21 14.52 15.26 -22.14
CA ARG A 21 14.97 14.34 -21.08
C ARG A 21 14.14 14.47 -19.81
N PHE A 22 13.78 15.69 -19.41
CA PHE A 22 12.92 15.93 -18.25
C PHE A 22 11.53 15.32 -18.46
N SER A 23 10.89 15.62 -19.60
CA SER A 23 9.57 15.07 -19.96
C SER A 23 9.57 13.55 -20.10
N ILE A 24 10.60 12.97 -20.74
CA ILE A 24 10.75 11.52 -20.85
C ILE A 24 10.96 10.89 -19.46
N SER A 25 11.73 11.53 -18.58
CA SER A 25 11.94 11.03 -17.22
C SER A 25 10.68 11.10 -16.34
N GLU A 26 9.84 12.13 -16.50
CA GLU A 26 8.53 12.23 -15.85
C GLU A 26 7.56 11.18 -16.39
N MET A 27 7.56 10.98 -17.70
CA MET A 27 6.69 10.02 -18.37
C MET A 27 7.07 8.57 -18.02
N LEU A 28 8.37 8.24 -18.00
CA LEU A 28 8.86 6.92 -17.58
C LEU A 28 8.62 6.66 -16.08
N ARG A 29 8.65 7.70 -15.24
CA ARG A 29 8.24 7.60 -13.82
C ARG A 29 6.75 7.31 -13.63
N SER A 30 5.90 7.65 -14.60
CA SER A 30 4.43 7.58 -14.46
C SER A 30 3.82 6.20 -14.70
N MET A 31 4.56 5.25 -15.28
CA MET A 31 3.98 4.01 -15.85
C MET A 31 3.88 2.83 -14.86
N ASP A 32 4.66 2.78 -13.78
CA ASP A 32 4.60 1.75 -12.71
C ASP A 32 3.84 2.12 -11.40
N PRO A 33 3.71 3.40 -10.98
CA PRO A 33 3.04 3.80 -9.73
C PRO A 33 1.55 3.45 -9.60
N LEU A 34 0.84 3.34 -10.72
CA LEU A 34 -0.64 3.28 -10.73
C LEU A 34 -1.19 1.96 -10.17
N VAL A 35 -0.46 0.85 -10.30
CA VAL A 35 -0.93 -0.47 -9.84
C VAL A 35 -1.11 -0.44 -8.32
N TRP A 36 -0.09 0.02 -7.59
CA TRP A 36 -0.13 0.05 -6.13
C TRP A 36 -1.16 1.05 -5.58
N HIS A 37 -1.38 2.18 -6.26
CA HIS A 37 -2.48 3.09 -5.92
C HIS A 37 -3.86 2.40 -6.02
N LYS A 38 -4.09 1.62 -7.10
CA LYS A 38 -5.36 0.88 -7.28
C LYS A 38 -5.53 -0.18 -6.19
N VAL A 39 -4.48 -0.94 -5.86
CA VAL A 39 -4.53 -1.95 -4.80
C VAL A 39 -4.79 -1.28 -3.44
N ALA A 40 -4.13 -0.17 -3.15
CA ALA A 40 -4.35 0.60 -1.92
C ALA A 40 -5.80 1.13 -1.83
N ALA A 41 -6.36 1.63 -2.93
CA ALA A 41 -7.74 2.11 -2.97
C ALA A 41 -8.74 0.98 -2.68
N VAL A 42 -8.60 -0.17 -3.36
CA VAL A 42 -9.49 -1.32 -3.15
C VAL A 42 -9.33 -1.88 -1.73
N SER A 43 -8.10 -2.00 -1.24
CA SER A 43 -7.83 -2.48 0.11
C SER A 43 -8.38 -1.54 1.18
N GLY A 44 -8.24 -0.23 0.99
CA GLY A 44 -8.78 0.80 1.89
C GLY A 44 -10.32 0.78 1.94
N MET A 45 -10.98 0.65 0.78
CA MET A 45 -12.44 0.47 0.73
C MET A 45 -12.88 -0.76 1.51
N ALA A 46 -12.20 -1.90 1.32
CA ALA A 46 -12.48 -3.13 2.04
C ALA A 46 -12.24 -2.99 3.55
N ALA A 47 -11.13 -2.36 3.96
CA ALA A 47 -10.77 -2.16 5.36
C ALA A 47 -11.82 -1.31 6.10
N ILE A 48 -12.28 -0.22 5.49
CA ILE A 48 -13.33 0.63 6.06
C ILE A 48 -14.66 -0.13 6.13
N GLY A 49 -15.05 -0.84 5.06
CA GLY A 49 -16.28 -1.63 5.03
C GLY A 49 -16.32 -2.73 6.10
N LEU A 50 -15.23 -3.49 6.23
CA LEU A 50 -15.09 -4.55 7.24
C LEU A 50 -14.97 -3.99 8.66
N GLY A 51 -14.31 -2.84 8.83
CA GLY A 51 -14.24 -2.14 10.13
C GLY A 51 -15.62 -1.63 10.59
N ALA A 52 -16.40 -1.04 9.68
CA ALA A 52 -17.77 -0.61 9.96
C ALA A 52 -18.68 -1.81 10.28
N TYR A 53 -18.58 -2.89 9.51
CA TYR A 53 -19.30 -4.14 9.78
C TYR A 53 -18.97 -4.68 11.18
N GLY A 54 -17.69 -4.73 11.54
CA GLY A 54 -17.21 -5.19 12.85
C GLY A 54 -17.75 -4.40 14.04
N SER A 55 -17.99 -3.11 13.84
CA SER A 55 -18.38 -2.19 14.92
C SER A 55 -19.89 -2.13 15.11
N HIS A 56 -20.66 -2.27 14.03
CA HIS A 56 -22.12 -2.07 14.04
C HIS A 56 -22.92 -3.37 13.91
N VAL A 57 -22.47 -4.31 13.08
CA VAL A 57 -23.26 -5.48 12.68
C VAL A 57 -22.74 -6.77 13.32
N PHE A 58 -21.42 -6.92 13.42
CA PHE A 58 -20.79 -8.15 13.90
C PHE A 58 -21.04 -8.38 15.40
N LYS A 59 -21.76 -9.46 15.71
CA LYS A 59 -22.12 -9.88 17.07
C LYS A 59 -21.85 -11.38 17.24
N PRO A 60 -20.60 -11.77 17.53
CA PRO A 60 -20.26 -13.18 17.76
C PRO A 60 -20.86 -13.68 19.08
N LYS A 61 -21.01 -15.00 19.22
CA LYS A 61 -21.48 -15.63 20.45
C LYS A 61 -20.46 -15.44 21.57
N ASN A 62 -19.18 -15.57 21.25
CA ASN A 62 -18.08 -15.25 22.16
C ASN A 62 -17.47 -13.88 21.83
N LEU A 63 -17.52 -12.97 22.80
CA LEU A 63 -16.99 -11.60 22.66
C LEU A 63 -15.50 -11.55 22.33
N ALA A 64 -14.71 -12.56 22.68
CA ALA A 64 -13.29 -12.62 22.31
C ALA A 64 -13.07 -12.58 20.78
N TYR A 65 -14.03 -13.06 19.98
CA TYR A 65 -13.93 -12.99 18.52
C TYR A 65 -14.25 -11.60 17.98
N LYS A 66 -14.94 -10.77 18.75
CA LYS A 66 -15.12 -9.35 18.41
C LYS A 66 -13.77 -8.63 18.48
N ASP A 67 -12.96 -8.92 19.48
CA ASP A 67 -11.62 -8.35 19.61
C ASP A 67 -10.69 -8.82 18.49
N VAL A 68 -10.80 -10.09 18.09
CA VAL A 68 -10.07 -10.64 16.92
C VAL A 68 -10.47 -9.91 15.64
N TRP A 69 -11.78 -9.66 15.42
CA TRP A 69 -12.25 -8.89 14.27
C TRP A 69 -11.70 -7.46 14.28
N GLN A 70 -11.77 -6.78 15.43
CA GLN A 70 -11.28 -5.40 15.58
C GLN A 70 -9.77 -5.32 15.32
N THR A 71 -9.00 -6.31 15.79
CA THR A 71 -7.57 -6.44 15.49
C THR A 71 -7.33 -6.62 13.99
N ALA A 72 -8.09 -7.50 13.34
CA ALA A 72 -8.00 -7.72 11.89
C ALA A 72 -8.25 -6.42 11.11
N ALA A 73 -9.30 -5.69 11.48
CA ALA A 73 -9.70 -4.43 10.86
C ALA A 73 -8.67 -3.32 11.06
N LEU A 74 -8.13 -3.18 12.28
CA LEU A 74 -7.08 -2.21 12.56
C LEU A 74 -5.84 -2.47 11.69
N TYR A 75 -5.36 -3.72 11.66
CA TYR A 75 -4.18 -4.07 10.85
C TYR A 75 -4.46 -3.90 9.36
N HIS A 76 -5.65 -4.26 8.89
CA HIS A 76 -6.05 -4.09 7.49
C HIS A 76 -6.03 -2.61 7.10
N LEU A 77 -6.63 -1.74 7.92
CA LEU A 77 -6.70 -0.30 7.65
C LEU A 77 -5.33 0.37 7.68
N VAL A 78 -4.53 0.13 8.72
CA VAL A 78 -3.19 0.72 8.88
C VAL A 78 -2.29 0.36 7.71
N HIS A 79 -2.26 -0.92 7.31
CA HIS A 79 -1.41 -1.37 6.21
C HIS A 79 -1.97 -0.98 4.84
N SER A 80 -3.28 -0.78 4.70
CA SER A 80 -3.86 -0.20 3.48
C SER A 80 -3.50 1.27 3.32
N ALA A 81 -3.48 2.03 4.42
CA ALA A 81 -2.99 3.42 4.41
C ALA A 81 -1.49 3.47 4.08
N ALA A 82 -0.69 2.57 4.66
CA ALA A 82 0.73 2.45 4.31
C ALA A 82 0.93 2.10 2.81
N LEU A 83 0.06 1.27 2.24
CA LEU A 83 0.15 0.85 0.83
C LEU A 83 -0.01 2.03 -0.15
N LEU A 84 -0.70 3.12 0.24
CA LEU A 84 -0.76 4.36 -0.55
C LEU A 84 0.62 4.99 -0.75
N SER A 85 1.56 4.79 0.18
CA SER A 85 2.92 5.30 0.06
C SER A 85 3.83 4.41 -0.80
N ALA A 86 3.40 3.20 -1.14
CA ALA A 86 4.21 2.25 -1.91
C ALA A 86 4.78 2.80 -3.23
N PRO A 87 4.06 3.61 -4.03
CA PRO A 87 4.59 4.19 -5.27
C PRO A 87 5.73 5.20 -5.05
N MET A 88 5.89 5.70 -3.82
CA MET A 88 6.90 6.69 -3.46
C MET A 88 8.21 6.07 -2.96
N VAL A 89 8.22 4.76 -2.68
CA VAL A 89 9.39 4.08 -2.12
C VAL A 89 10.33 3.59 -3.22
N LYS A 90 11.60 3.35 -2.86
CA LYS A 90 12.65 2.89 -3.79
C LYS A 90 12.31 1.55 -4.47
N HIS A 91 11.66 0.64 -3.73
CA HIS A 91 11.27 -0.70 -4.20
C HIS A 91 9.76 -0.94 -4.04
N PRO A 92 8.92 -0.33 -4.90
CA PRO A 92 7.46 -0.31 -4.73
C PRO A 92 6.83 -1.70 -4.76
N HIS A 93 7.35 -2.61 -5.61
CA HIS A 93 6.80 -3.96 -5.74
C HIS A 93 7.10 -4.85 -4.52
N ILE A 94 8.26 -4.67 -3.88
CA ILE A 94 8.64 -5.43 -2.69
C ILE A 94 7.79 -4.95 -1.51
N PHE A 95 7.78 -3.65 -1.27
CA PHE A 95 7.03 -3.05 -0.17
C PHE A 95 5.52 -3.31 -0.32
N GLY A 96 4.96 -2.98 -1.49
CA GLY A 96 3.54 -3.16 -1.75
C GLY A 96 3.11 -4.64 -1.77
N GLY A 97 3.95 -5.52 -2.31
CA GLY A 97 3.71 -6.95 -2.34
C GLY A 97 3.65 -7.53 -0.93
N LEU A 98 4.66 -7.25 -0.10
CA LEU A 98 4.73 -7.73 1.28
C LEU A 98 3.57 -7.19 2.14
N LEU A 99 3.20 -5.90 1.99
CA LEU A 99 2.02 -5.34 2.65
C LEU A 99 0.73 -6.05 2.24
N THR A 100 0.53 -6.27 0.94
CA THR A 100 -0.68 -6.91 0.41
C THR A 100 -0.77 -8.36 0.87
N THR A 101 0.33 -9.10 0.81
CA THR A 101 0.42 -10.47 1.34
C THR A 101 0.15 -10.51 2.83
N GLY A 102 0.71 -9.56 3.60
CA GLY A 102 0.46 -9.42 5.04
C GLY A 102 -1.03 -9.18 5.34
N ILE A 103 -1.69 -8.28 4.61
CA ILE A 103 -3.12 -7.99 4.77
C ILE A 103 -3.95 -9.27 4.54
N LEU A 104 -3.69 -9.98 3.45
CA LEU A 104 -4.45 -11.19 3.11
C LEU A 104 -4.20 -12.32 4.11
N ALA A 105 -2.94 -12.58 4.47
CA ALA A 105 -2.56 -13.68 5.34
C ALA A 105 -2.86 -13.41 6.82
N PHE A 106 -2.66 -12.19 7.32
CA PHE A 106 -2.95 -11.83 8.72
C PHE A 106 -4.42 -11.43 8.89
N SER A 107 -4.83 -10.31 8.29
CA SER A 107 -6.19 -9.79 8.49
C SER A 107 -7.25 -10.71 7.91
N GLY A 108 -7.03 -11.27 6.71
CA GLY A 108 -7.96 -12.24 6.11
C GLY A 108 -8.18 -13.46 7.00
N THR A 109 -7.11 -14.04 7.54
CA THR A 109 -7.20 -15.17 8.47
C THR A 109 -7.91 -14.80 9.76
N CYS A 110 -7.61 -13.64 10.34
CA CYS A 110 -8.26 -13.18 11.57
C CYS A 110 -9.77 -12.90 11.36
N TYR A 111 -10.18 -12.36 10.21
CA TYR A 111 -11.60 -12.24 9.87
C TYR A 111 -12.26 -13.62 9.77
N GLY A 112 -11.62 -14.59 9.10
CA GLY A 112 -12.12 -15.96 9.03
C GLY A 112 -12.29 -16.62 10.41
N VAL A 113 -11.28 -16.50 11.27
CA VAL A 113 -11.33 -16.98 12.67
C VAL A 113 -12.45 -16.31 13.45
N ALA A 114 -12.67 -15.01 13.25
CA ALA A 114 -13.74 -14.29 13.92
C ALA A 114 -15.14 -14.78 13.48
N VAL A 115 -15.35 -15.02 12.18
CA VAL A 115 -16.64 -15.53 11.66
C VAL A 115 -16.89 -16.98 12.08
N LEU A 116 -15.87 -17.83 11.99
CA LEU A 116 -15.97 -19.25 12.33
C LEU A 116 -15.99 -19.50 13.83
N GLU A 117 -15.62 -18.50 14.64
CA GLU A 117 -15.44 -18.61 16.08
C GLU A 117 -14.54 -19.80 16.48
N ASP A 118 -13.52 -20.10 15.65
CA ASP A 118 -12.55 -21.17 15.86
C ASP A 118 -11.13 -20.70 15.56
N ARG A 119 -10.26 -20.76 16.58
CA ARG A 119 -8.86 -20.34 16.51
C ARG A 119 -7.96 -21.32 15.76
N LYS A 120 -8.41 -22.55 15.45
CA LYS A 120 -7.61 -23.52 14.69
C LYS A 120 -7.18 -23.00 13.32
N TYR A 121 -7.98 -22.10 12.74
CA TYR A 121 -7.68 -21.50 11.44
C TYR A 121 -6.63 -20.37 11.51
N SER A 122 -6.13 -19.99 12.69
CA SER A 122 -5.18 -18.88 12.82
C SER A 122 -3.74 -19.20 12.39
N ALA A 123 -3.48 -20.40 11.87
CA ALA A 123 -2.12 -20.85 11.52
C ALA A 123 -1.42 -19.95 10.48
N LEU A 124 -2.18 -19.28 9.60
CA LEU A 124 -1.63 -18.36 8.59
C LEU A 124 -1.31 -16.96 9.14
N ALA A 125 -1.90 -16.56 10.27
CA ALA A 125 -1.70 -15.24 10.86
C ALA A 125 -0.22 -14.91 11.15
N PRO A 126 0.61 -15.78 11.80
CA PRO A 126 2.01 -15.46 12.07
C PRO A 126 2.81 -15.18 10.79
N PHE A 127 2.56 -15.90 9.70
CA PHE A 127 3.22 -15.66 8.41
C PHE A 127 2.88 -14.27 7.85
N GLY A 128 1.62 -13.83 7.98
CA GLY A 128 1.23 -12.47 7.61
C GLY A 128 1.89 -11.40 8.48
N GLY A 129 2.07 -11.67 9.77
CA GLY A 129 2.83 -10.79 10.67
C GLY A 129 4.30 -10.62 10.25
N PHE A 130 4.96 -11.72 9.89
CA PHE A 130 6.33 -11.67 9.35
C PHE A 130 6.39 -10.91 8.02
N ALA A 131 5.38 -11.06 7.16
CA ALA A 131 5.30 -10.30 5.91
C ALA A 131 5.20 -8.79 6.18
N PHE A 132 4.43 -8.35 7.18
CA PHE A 132 4.41 -6.95 7.58
C PHE A 132 5.77 -6.45 8.08
N ILE A 133 6.43 -7.20 8.96
CA ILE A 133 7.77 -6.84 9.46
C ILE A 133 8.76 -6.71 8.30
N ALA A 134 8.74 -7.67 7.37
CA ALA A 134 9.58 -7.62 6.17
C ALA A 134 9.24 -6.44 5.27
N ALA A 135 7.95 -6.08 5.13
CA ALA A 135 7.53 -4.91 4.36
C ALA A 135 8.17 -3.63 4.92
N TRP A 136 8.00 -3.39 6.22
CA TRP A 136 8.61 -2.23 6.89
C TRP A 136 10.14 -2.28 6.85
N GLY A 137 10.74 -3.46 7.02
CA GLY A 137 12.18 -3.65 6.90
C GLY A 137 12.72 -3.37 5.50
N SER A 138 11.94 -3.61 4.44
CA SER A 138 12.37 -3.33 3.07
C SER A 138 12.56 -1.84 2.78
N LEU A 139 11.99 -0.95 3.61
CA LEU A 139 12.22 0.50 3.52
C LEU A 139 13.61 0.93 3.97
N LEU A 140 14.38 0.07 4.66
CA LEU A 140 15.73 0.39 5.11
C LEU A 140 16.78 0.37 3.99
N PHE A 141 16.45 -0.16 2.81
CA PHE A 141 17.39 -0.42 1.71
C PHE A 141 16.95 0.20 0.39
#